data_AF-A0A0L0RZF9-F1
#
_entry.id   AF-A0A0L0RZF9-F1
#
_cell.length_a   1.000
_cell.length_b   1.000
_cell.length_c   1.000
_cell.angle_alpha   90.00
_cell.angle_beta   90.00
_cell.angle_gamma   90.00
#
_symmetry.space_group_name_H-M   'P 1'
#
loop_
_entity.id
_entity.type
_entity.pdbx_description
1 polymer ?
#
loop_
_entity_poly.entity_id
_entity_poly.type
_entity_poly.pdbx_seq_one_letter_code
_entity_poly.pdbx_strand_id
1 'polypeptide(L)'
;MKVRVQEEVMQRFAQRLKRVMEGNFASINAFIRGYDELLTTMDAAHEHDIAVFFKEEHSFHDYSQLNNITFHWPARIHAALARHDEIMAEAKRKNMENLFERRTRFIAELEDLAKQVSELADVGDEDEMPFYVKKVQGIQKQLATALETIAVFNEEELFGLEITTYPRRKAILDALEPYQALYACKSAFQKAYRRFMDGPLMELDAESVEAEIDALRRETFRVGMLVAAVALPQKIIAHIKEKIDEFLLNMPVIQILCNVCLRGRHWKDMSTAAGGISESASKEYSLEKAIQKMVKEWEPLFFNCIAYRETGTYILSALDNVQQLLDDHIVKTQSMRSSPYIKPFNAEIKD
;
A
#
# COMPACT_ATOMS: atom_id res chain seq x y z
N MET A 1 -51.95 -12.85 66.48
CA MET A 1 -51.71 -11.72 65.55
C MET A 1 -50.27 -11.16 65.59
N LYS A 2 -49.37 -11.70 66.44
CA LYS A 2 -48.02 -11.18 66.71
C LYS A 2 -46.91 -11.57 65.71
N VAL A 3 -47.07 -12.61 64.90
CA VAL A 3 -46.03 -13.10 63.96
C VAL A 3 -46.12 -12.42 62.58
N ARG A 4 -47.32 -11.96 62.18
CA ARG A 4 -47.59 -11.51 60.80
C ARG A 4 -46.90 -10.21 60.39
N VAL A 5 -46.74 -9.24 61.28
CA VAL A 5 -46.24 -7.91 60.90
C VAL A 5 -44.73 -7.95 60.63
N GLN A 6 -43.95 -8.59 61.52
CA GLN A 6 -42.51 -8.76 61.32
C GLN A 6 -42.19 -9.74 60.17
N GLU A 7 -42.97 -10.83 60.00
CA GLU A 7 -42.84 -11.68 58.81
C GLU A 7 -43.19 -10.94 57.52
N GLU A 8 -44.24 -10.11 57.49
CA GLU A 8 -44.59 -9.33 56.30
C GLU A 8 -43.50 -8.30 55.96
N VAL A 9 -42.96 -7.60 56.96
CA VAL A 9 -41.88 -6.62 56.74
C VAL A 9 -40.61 -7.33 56.27
N MET A 10 -40.24 -8.46 56.88
CA MET A 10 -39.07 -9.26 56.49
C MET A 10 -39.26 -9.93 55.13
N GLN A 11 -40.46 -10.44 54.80
CA GLN A 11 -40.76 -11.00 53.48
C GLN A 11 -40.78 -9.93 52.39
N ARG A 12 -41.31 -8.74 52.68
CA ARG A 12 -41.28 -7.60 51.75
C ARG A 12 -39.85 -7.13 51.52
N PHE A 13 -39.04 -7.04 52.58
CA PHE A 13 -37.61 -6.71 52.47
C PHE A 13 -36.86 -7.78 51.67
N ALA A 14 -37.04 -9.07 51.99
CA ALA A 14 -36.41 -10.19 51.29
C ALA A 14 -36.83 -10.27 49.80
N GLN A 15 -38.10 -10.03 49.47
CA GLN A 15 -38.56 -9.96 48.08
C GLN A 15 -37.97 -8.77 47.32
N ARG A 16 -37.81 -7.61 47.98
CA ARG A 16 -37.21 -6.41 47.39
C ARG A 16 -35.71 -6.62 47.16
N LEU A 17 -35.02 -7.25 48.11
CA LEU A 17 -33.61 -7.62 48.03
C LEU A 17 -33.36 -8.68 46.94
N LYS A 18 -34.25 -9.67 46.82
CA LYS A 18 -34.17 -10.71 45.77
C LYS A 18 -34.34 -10.11 44.36
N ARG A 19 -35.29 -9.18 44.16
CA ARG A 19 -35.46 -8.47 42.88
C ARG A 19 -34.26 -7.61 42.51
N VAL A 20 -33.51 -7.12 43.49
CA VAL A 20 -32.32 -6.29 43.30
C VAL A 20 -31.10 -7.15 42.98
N MET A 21 -30.97 -8.33 43.61
CA MET A 21 -29.93 -9.30 43.26
C MET A 21 -30.14 -9.97 41.89
N GLU A 22 -31.38 -10.01 41.39
CA GLU A 22 -31.72 -10.55 40.06
C GLU A 22 -31.63 -9.50 38.92
N GLY A 23 -31.31 -8.23 39.23
CA GLY A 23 -31.31 -7.11 38.27
C GLY A 23 -29.93 -6.57 37.87
N ASN A 24 -29.86 -5.88 36.74
CA ASN A 24 -28.64 -5.25 36.18
C ASN A 24 -28.23 -3.99 36.98
N PHE A 25 -26.99 -3.48 36.84
CA PHE A 25 -26.38 -2.39 37.66
C PHE A 25 -27.29 -1.17 37.96
N ALA A 26 -28.20 -0.81 37.05
CA ALA A 26 -29.18 0.27 37.22
C ALA A 26 -30.23 0.00 38.33
N SER A 27 -30.59 -1.26 38.55
CA SER A 27 -31.54 -1.68 39.58
C SER A 27 -30.95 -1.61 41.00
N ILE A 28 -29.63 -1.81 41.13
CA ILE A 28 -28.89 -1.59 42.38
C ILE A 28 -28.87 -0.09 42.71
N ASN A 29 -28.59 0.77 41.73
CA ASN A 29 -28.63 2.23 41.93
C ASN A 29 -30.04 2.76 42.24
N ALA A 30 -31.09 2.18 41.65
CA ALA A 30 -32.48 2.52 41.99
C ALA A 30 -32.86 2.06 43.41
N PHE A 31 -32.36 0.89 43.84
CA PHE A 31 -32.53 0.41 45.22
C PHE A 31 -31.81 1.30 46.23
N ILE A 32 -30.59 1.74 45.93
CA ILE A 32 -29.83 2.68 46.76
C ILE A 32 -30.54 4.03 46.88
N ARG A 33 -31.14 4.55 45.79
CA ARG A 33 -31.93 5.80 45.85
C ARG A 33 -33.27 5.67 46.57
N GLY A 34 -33.91 4.50 46.49
CA GLY A 34 -35.11 4.18 47.29
C GLY A 34 -34.80 3.72 48.71
N TYR A 35 -33.52 3.68 49.10
CA TYR A 35 -33.08 3.24 50.42
C TYR A 35 -33.40 4.28 51.49
N ASP A 36 -33.34 5.58 51.17
CA ASP A 36 -33.72 6.65 52.11
C ASP A 36 -35.22 6.61 52.50
N GLU A 37 -36.11 6.28 51.56
CA GLU A 37 -37.53 6.04 51.87
C GLU A 37 -37.72 4.78 52.74
N LEU A 38 -36.88 3.76 52.53
CA LEU A 38 -36.90 2.51 53.30
C LEU A 38 -36.35 2.71 54.72
N LEU A 39 -35.31 3.53 54.88
CA LEU A 39 -34.80 4.05 56.16
C LEU A 39 -35.88 4.83 56.91
N THR A 40 -36.51 5.80 56.26
CA THR A 40 -37.56 6.62 56.87
C THR A 40 -38.73 5.77 57.36
N THR A 41 -39.10 4.73 56.60
CA THR A 41 -40.16 3.79 57.00
C THR A 41 -39.70 2.81 58.09
N MET A 42 -38.43 2.41 58.11
CA MET A 42 -37.84 1.60 59.18
C MET A 42 -37.69 2.38 60.49
N ASP A 43 -37.33 3.68 60.44
CA ASP A 43 -37.25 4.57 61.60
C ASP A 43 -38.65 4.84 62.19
N ALA A 44 -39.66 5.03 61.34
CA ALA A 44 -41.06 5.13 61.80
C ALA A 44 -41.56 3.81 62.43
N ALA A 45 -41.15 2.65 61.89
CA ALA A 45 -41.44 1.35 62.49
C ALA A 45 -40.67 1.14 63.81
N HIS A 46 -39.45 1.67 63.92
CA HIS A 46 -38.62 1.67 65.13
C HIS A 46 -39.32 2.41 66.28
N GLU A 47 -39.87 3.61 66.03
CA GLU A 47 -40.63 4.35 67.05
C GLU A 47 -41.89 3.60 67.50
N HIS A 48 -42.58 2.95 66.57
CA HIS A 48 -43.77 2.15 66.88
C HIS A 48 -43.43 0.89 67.69
N ASP A 49 -42.38 0.15 67.30
CA ASP A 49 -42.00 -1.10 67.95
C ASP A 49 -41.42 -0.86 69.35
N ILE A 50 -40.65 0.23 69.58
CA ILE A 50 -40.23 0.63 70.93
C ILE A 50 -41.42 0.90 71.84
N ALA A 51 -42.45 1.61 71.34
CA ALA A 51 -43.65 1.92 72.12
C ALA A 51 -44.49 0.68 72.47
N VAL A 52 -44.44 -0.37 71.65
CA VAL A 52 -45.08 -1.67 71.92
C VAL A 52 -44.22 -2.52 72.87
N PHE A 53 -42.89 -2.47 72.74
CA PHE A 53 -41.94 -3.23 73.57
C PHE A 53 -42.00 -2.84 75.06
N PHE A 54 -42.26 -1.57 75.39
CA PHE A 54 -42.44 -1.11 76.77
C PHE A 54 -43.79 -1.49 77.39
N LYS A 55 -44.73 -2.04 76.61
CA LYS A 55 -46.09 -2.37 77.06
C LYS A 55 -46.30 -3.85 77.41
N GLU A 56 -45.44 -4.75 76.96
CA GLU A 56 -45.57 -6.18 77.21
C GLU A 56 -44.24 -6.75 77.71
N GLU A 57 -44.13 -6.98 79.02
CA GLU A 57 -43.13 -7.90 79.59
C GLU A 57 -43.25 -9.22 78.82
N HIS A 58 -42.19 -9.78 78.22
CA HIS A 58 -41.91 -11.23 78.04
C HIS A 58 -40.61 -11.43 77.23
N SER A 59 -39.83 -12.45 77.62
CA SER A 59 -38.59 -13.02 77.03
C SER A 59 -37.56 -12.05 76.43
N PHE A 60 -36.66 -11.55 77.28
CA PHE A 60 -35.66 -10.53 76.95
C PHE A 60 -34.49 -11.01 76.07
N HIS A 61 -34.19 -12.30 75.98
CA HIS A 61 -32.87 -12.75 75.50
C HIS A 61 -32.75 -12.92 73.97
N ASP A 62 -33.67 -13.66 73.33
CA ASP A 62 -33.61 -13.93 71.89
C ASP A 62 -34.06 -12.73 71.05
N TYR A 63 -35.03 -11.95 71.56
CA TYR A 63 -35.53 -10.74 70.91
C TYR A 63 -34.53 -9.58 70.99
N SER A 64 -33.71 -9.50 72.05
CA SER A 64 -32.70 -8.45 72.19
C SER A 64 -31.62 -8.55 71.10
N GLN A 65 -31.18 -9.77 70.75
CA GLN A 65 -30.18 -9.95 69.70
C GLN A 65 -30.73 -9.61 68.31
N LEU A 66 -31.93 -10.09 67.98
CA LEU A 66 -32.54 -9.83 66.67
C LEU A 66 -32.88 -8.35 66.49
N ASN A 67 -33.43 -7.70 67.52
CA ASN A 67 -33.71 -6.27 67.52
C ASN A 67 -32.42 -5.45 67.44
N ASN A 68 -31.39 -5.80 68.22
CA ASN A 68 -30.09 -5.14 68.14
C ASN A 68 -29.52 -5.23 66.72
N ILE A 69 -29.53 -6.42 66.09
CA ILE A 69 -29.06 -6.59 64.72
C ILE A 69 -29.87 -5.72 63.75
N THR A 70 -31.21 -5.72 63.86
CA THR A 70 -32.12 -5.00 62.96
C THR A 70 -31.99 -3.49 63.10
N PHE A 71 -31.82 -2.98 64.33
CA PHE A 71 -31.63 -1.55 64.60
C PHE A 71 -30.27 -1.01 64.15
N HIS A 72 -29.25 -1.87 64.04
CA HIS A 72 -27.95 -1.47 63.49
C HIS A 72 -27.81 -1.73 61.98
N TRP A 73 -28.82 -2.31 61.31
CA TRP A 73 -28.78 -2.52 59.86
C TRP A 73 -28.59 -1.23 59.06
N PRO A 74 -29.27 -0.11 59.34
CA PRO A 74 -29.05 1.13 58.60
C PRO A 74 -27.59 1.59 58.63
N ALA A 75 -26.98 1.66 59.81
CA ALA A 75 -25.58 2.02 59.96
C ALA A 75 -24.62 1.02 59.27
N ARG A 76 -24.90 -0.28 59.37
CA ARG A 76 -24.09 -1.34 58.71
C ARG A 76 -24.21 -1.30 57.19
N ILE A 77 -25.39 -1.00 56.66
CA ILE A 77 -25.63 -0.89 55.22
C ILE A 77 -25.01 0.40 54.69
N HIS A 78 -25.14 1.54 55.37
CA HIS A 78 -24.41 2.76 55.00
C HIS A 78 -22.90 2.54 54.98
N ALA A 79 -22.34 1.86 55.99
CA ALA A 79 -20.93 1.50 56.01
C ALA A 79 -20.54 0.50 54.90
N ALA A 80 -21.47 -0.33 54.41
CA ALA A 80 -21.25 -1.21 53.28
C ALA A 80 -21.34 -0.48 51.93
N LEU A 81 -22.29 0.44 51.78
CA LEU A 81 -22.46 1.29 50.60
C LEU A 81 -21.29 2.26 50.44
N ALA A 82 -20.85 2.93 51.52
CA ALA A 82 -19.68 3.81 51.48
C ALA A 82 -18.41 3.06 51.04
N ARG A 83 -18.19 1.84 51.57
CA ARG A 83 -17.08 0.97 51.13
C ARG A 83 -17.22 0.54 49.67
N HIS A 84 -18.43 0.25 49.22
CA HIS A 84 -18.68 -0.09 47.83
C HIS A 84 -18.42 1.11 46.92
N ASP A 85 -18.84 2.31 47.30
CA ASP A 85 -18.60 3.55 46.56
C ASP A 85 -17.10 3.86 46.45
N GLU A 86 -16.33 3.65 47.54
CA GLU A 86 -14.87 3.72 47.51
C GLU A 86 -14.25 2.70 46.54
N ILE A 87 -14.70 1.44 46.56
CA ILE A 87 -14.24 0.39 45.64
C ILE A 87 -14.56 0.76 44.19
N MET A 88 -15.77 1.26 43.92
CA MET A 88 -16.19 1.67 42.58
C MET A 88 -15.43 2.90 42.09
N ALA A 89 -15.16 3.86 42.99
CA ALA A 89 -14.35 5.05 42.67
C ALA A 89 -12.91 4.66 42.32
N GLU A 90 -12.30 3.76 43.11
CA GLU A 90 -10.95 3.25 42.88
C GLU A 90 -10.87 2.41 41.59
N ALA A 91 -11.87 1.56 41.34
CA ALA A 91 -11.97 0.79 40.09
C ALA A 91 -12.12 1.72 38.88
N LYS A 92 -12.93 2.78 38.99
CA LYS A 92 -13.10 3.78 37.94
C LYS A 92 -11.79 4.54 37.68
N ARG A 93 -11.08 4.95 38.74
CA ARG A 93 -9.78 5.64 38.64
C ARG A 93 -8.75 4.76 37.92
N LYS A 94 -8.60 3.50 38.33
CA LYS A 94 -7.69 2.54 37.68
C LYS A 94 -8.05 2.28 36.22
N ASN A 95 -9.35 2.16 35.93
CA ASN A 95 -9.81 1.96 34.55
C ASN A 95 -9.48 3.18 33.67
N MET A 96 -9.64 4.41 34.20
CA MET A 96 -9.28 5.64 33.50
C MET A 96 -7.76 5.77 33.28
N GLU A 97 -6.93 5.39 34.26
CA GLU A 97 -5.48 5.36 34.11
C GLU A 97 -5.04 4.36 33.03
N ASN A 98 -5.60 3.14 33.04
CA ASN A 98 -5.33 2.13 32.03
C ASN A 98 -5.76 2.58 30.62
N LEU A 99 -6.91 3.25 30.51
CA LEU A 99 -7.40 3.80 29.23
C LEU A 99 -6.45 4.88 28.71
N PHE A 100 -5.97 5.77 29.58
CA PHE A 100 -5.01 6.81 29.22
C PHE A 100 -3.69 6.21 28.73
N GLU A 101 -3.12 5.25 29.45
CA GLU A 101 -1.89 4.56 29.03
C GLU A 101 -2.04 3.86 27.67
N ARG A 102 -3.18 3.16 27.46
CA ARG A 102 -3.50 2.51 26.18
C ARG A 102 -3.57 3.53 25.04
N ARG A 103 -4.16 4.71 25.28
CA ARG A 103 -4.23 5.80 24.29
C ARG A 103 -2.87 6.39 23.97
N THR A 104 -2.06 6.67 24.99
CA THR A 104 -0.70 7.19 24.79
C THR A 104 0.12 6.22 23.96
N ARG A 105 0.03 4.92 24.23
CA ARG A 105 0.71 3.88 23.46
C ARG A 105 0.20 3.83 22.01
N PHE A 106 -1.11 3.87 21.81
CA PHE A 106 -1.72 3.86 20.48
C PHE A 106 -1.32 5.08 19.64
N ILE A 107 -1.24 6.27 20.25
CA ILE A 107 -0.78 7.49 19.56
C ILE A 107 0.68 7.33 19.13
N ALA A 108 1.54 6.77 19.98
CA ALA A 108 2.93 6.50 19.64
C ALA A 108 3.06 5.48 18.49
N GLU A 109 2.23 4.44 18.47
CA GLU A 109 2.16 3.47 17.37
C GLU A 109 1.73 4.14 16.06
N LEU A 110 0.73 5.03 16.09
CA LEU A 110 0.34 5.80 14.90
C LEU A 110 1.47 6.71 14.39
N GLU A 111 2.28 7.29 15.27
CA GLU A 111 3.40 8.13 14.87
C GLU A 111 4.55 7.32 14.24
N ASP A 112 4.79 6.10 14.74
CA ASP A 112 5.73 5.17 14.10
C ASP A 112 5.25 4.76 12.71
N LEU A 113 3.96 4.46 12.54
CA LEU A 113 3.38 4.20 11.21
C LEU A 113 3.52 5.41 10.28
N ALA A 114 3.27 6.62 10.77
CA ALA A 114 3.45 7.84 9.98
C ALA A 114 4.90 8.00 9.50
N LYS A 115 5.87 7.72 10.36
CA LYS A 115 7.30 7.71 10.00
C LYS A 115 7.61 6.67 8.93
N GLN A 116 7.12 5.44 9.08
CA GLN A 116 7.32 4.38 8.09
C GLN A 116 6.74 4.74 6.71
N VAL A 117 5.62 5.46 6.66
CA VAL A 117 5.05 5.98 5.40
C VAL A 117 5.91 7.09 4.81
N SER A 118 6.46 7.99 5.64
CA SER A 118 7.38 9.03 5.18
C SER A 118 8.65 8.46 4.57
N GLU A 119 9.18 7.35 5.12
CA GLU A 119 10.37 6.66 4.58
C GLU A 119 10.16 6.11 3.16
N LEU A 120 8.90 5.87 2.74
CA LEU A 120 8.61 5.40 1.37
C LEU A 120 8.89 6.47 0.31
N ALA A 121 9.04 7.74 0.71
CA ALA A 121 9.42 8.82 -0.20
C ALA A 121 10.86 8.65 -0.75
N ASP A 122 11.73 8.06 0.07
CA ASP A 122 13.16 7.88 -0.23
C ASP A 122 13.44 6.53 -0.94
N VAL A 123 12.39 5.75 -1.17
CA VAL A 123 12.47 4.42 -1.74
C VAL A 123 12.21 4.48 -3.25
N GLY A 124 13.24 4.14 -4.04
CA GLY A 124 13.18 4.22 -5.51
C GLY A 124 13.78 3.03 -6.26
N ASP A 125 14.22 1.99 -5.57
CA ASP A 125 14.89 0.84 -6.20
C ASP A 125 13.88 -0.13 -6.83
N GLU A 126 14.00 -0.39 -8.14
CA GLU A 126 13.10 -1.29 -8.86
C GLU A 126 13.26 -2.76 -8.45
N ASP A 127 14.43 -3.17 -7.98
CA ASP A 127 14.72 -4.57 -7.64
C ASP A 127 14.13 -4.97 -6.27
N GLU A 128 14.01 -4.02 -5.36
CA GLU A 128 13.40 -4.20 -4.03
C GLU A 128 11.86 -4.01 -4.02
N MET A 129 11.24 -3.79 -5.18
CA MET A 129 9.79 -3.58 -5.30
C MET A 129 8.91 -4.63 -4.58
N PRO A 130 9.21 -5.95 -4.62
CA PRO A 130 8.43 -6.94 -3.88
C PRO A 130 8.44 -6.71 -2.35
N PHE A 131 9.54 -6.18 -1.82
CA PHE A 131 9.66 -5.85 -0.40
C PHE A 131 8.79 -4.64 -0.04
N TYR A 132 8.81 -3.58 -0.86
CA TYR A 132 8.01 -2.38 -0.61
C TYR A 132 6.51 -2.64 -0.72
N VAL A 133 6.07 -3.46 -1.68
CA VAL A 133 4.68 -3.93 -1.76
C VAL A 133 4.26 -4.59 -0.46
N LYS A 134 5.09 -5.48 0.10
CA LYS A 134 4.82 -6.14 1.39
C LYS A 134 4.80 -5.14 2.55
N LYS A 135 5.71 -4.16 2.58
CA LYS A 135 5.76 -3.10 3.61
C LYS A 135 4.46 -2.29 3.60
N VAL A 136 4.02 -1.81 2.44
CA VAL A 136 2.76 -1.06 2.27
C VAL A 136 1.55 -1.89 2.70
N GLN A 137 1.47 -3.17 2.30
CA GLN A 137 0.39 -4.07 2.72
C GLN A 137 0.40 -4.31 4.24
N GLY A 138 1.58 -4.39 4.86
CA GLY A 138 1.75 -4.50 6.31
C GLY A 138 1.20 -3.28 7.05
N ILE A 139 1.60 -2.07 6.62
CA ILE A 139 1.11 -0.81 7.18
C ILE A 139 -0.41 -0.71 7.01
N GLN A 140 -0.94 -1.04 5.83
CA GLN A 140 -2.39 -1.04 5.58
C GLN A 140 -3.15 -1.97 6.52
N LYS A 141 -2.61 -3.17 6.79
CA LYS A 141 -3.18 -4.11 7.76
C LYS A 141 -3.16 -3.55 9.19
N GLN A 142 -2.05 -2.93 9.60
CA GLN A 142 -1.95 -2.28 10.91
C GLN A 142 -2.95 -1.13 11.05
N LEU A 143 -3.15 -0.31 10.01
CA LEU A 143 -4.16 0.76 9.97
C LEU A 143 -5.61 0.25 9.97
N ALA A 144 -5.85 -1.00 9.54
CA ALA A 144 -7.15 -1.65 9.63
C ALA A 144 -7.42 -2.13 11.07
N THR A 145 -6.46 -2.82 11.70
CA THR A 145 -6.53 -3.20 13.12
C THR A 145 -6.63 -1.99 14.05
N ALA A 146 -5.97 -0.88 13.70
CA ALA A 146 -6.10 0.39 14.42
C ALA A 146 -7.55 0.93 14.39
N LEU A 147 -8.29 0.73 13.30
CA LEU A 147 -9.69 1.15 13.20
C LEU A 147 -10.60 0.34 14.15
N GLU A 148 -10.36 -0.97 14.25
CA GLU A 148 -11.05 -1.85 15.19
C GLU A 148 -10.73 -1.45 16.64
N THR A 149 -9.46 -1.15 16.93
CA THR A 149 -9.02 -0.70 18.26
C THR A 149 -9.68 0.64 18.65
N ILE A 150 -9.83 1.56 17.70
CA ILE A 150 -10.57 2.83 17.91
C ILE A 150 -12.05 2.56 18.23
N ALA A 151 -12.68 1.58 17.56
CA ALA A 151 -14.06 1.20 17.87
C ALA A 151 -14.19 0.69 19.31
N VAL A 152 -13.27 -0.17 19.76
CA VAL A 152 -13.22 -0.66 21.14
C VAL A 152 -13.03 0.50 22.14
N PHE A 153 -12.14 1.45 21.86
CA PHE A 153 -11.96 2.63 22.72
C PHE A 153 -13.22 3.50 22.83
N ASN A 154 -13.97 3.63 21.74
CA ASN A 154 -15.22 4.41 21.71
C ASN A 154 -16.36 3.67 22.41
N GLU A 155 -16.39 2.33 22.37
CA GLU A 155 -17.31 1.50 23.15
C GLU A 155 -17.01 1.55 24.65
N GLU A 156 -15.73 1.53 25.06
CA GLU A 156 -15.29 1.66 26.46
C GLU A 156 -15.60 3.06 27.05
N GLU A 157 -15.69 4.12 26.22
CA GLU A 157 -16.07 5.48 26.63
C GLU A 157 -17.58 5.71 26.77
N LEU A 158 -18.41 4.79 26.28
CA LEU A 158 -19.88 4.91 26.26
C LEU A 158 -20.53 4.98 27.66
N PHE A 159 -19.74 4.87 28.72
CA PHE A 159 -20.13 5.07 30.11
C PHE A 159 -20.21 6.56 30.53
N GLY A 160 -20.32 7.48 29.57
CA GLY A 160 -20.69 8.89 29.78
C GLY A 160 -19.68 9.93 29.28
N LEU A 161 -18.75 9.58 28.39
CA LEU A 161 -17.75 10.49 27.83
C LEU A 161 -17.96 10.74 26.32
N GLU A 162 -17.46 11.88 25.83
CA GLU A 162 -17.53 12.25 24.41
C GLU A 162 -16.63 11.35 23.55
N ILE A 163 -17.13 10.98 22.36
CA ILE A 163 -16.44 10.07 21.43
C ILE A 163 -15.10 10.67 21.00
N THR A 164 -14.01 9.95 21.26
CA THR A 164 -12.67 10.37 20.84
C THR A 164 -12.48 10.15 19.33
N THR A 165 -12.07 11.18 18.61
CA THR A 165 -11.76 11.10 17.17
C THR A 165 -10.26 11.00 16.92
N TYR A 166 -9.86 10.19 15.93
CA TYR A 166 -8.45 9.93 15.62
C TYR A 166 -8.12 10.36 14.17
N PRO A 167 -8.02 11.68 13.89
CA PRO A 167 -7.76 12.19 12.54
C PRO A 167 -6.38 11.78 11.99
N ARG A 168 -5.40 11.55 12.87
CA ARG A 168 -4.03 11.12 12.49
C ARG A 168 -4.04 9.81 11.70
N ARG A 169 -4.87 8.84 12.09
CA ARG A 169 -5.00 7.56 11.37
C ARG A 169 -5.48 7.75 9.94
N LYS A 170 -6.44 8.66 9.72
CA LYS A 170 -6.93 8.99 8.38
C LYS A 170 -5.84 9.68 7.55
N ALA A 171 -5.12 10.64 8.15
CA ALA A 171 -4.01 11.31 7.47
C ALA A 171 -2.90 10.33 7.03
N ILE A 172 -2.57 9.32 7.85
CA ILE A 172 -1.59 8.28 7.48
C ILE A 172 -2.11 7.42 6.32
N LEU A 173 -3.40 7.05 6.35
CA LEU A 173 -4.02 6.30 5.26
C LEU A 173 -4.00 7.09 3.94
N ASP A 174 -4.35 8.37 4.00
CA ASP A 174 -4.34 9.27 2.84
C ASP A 174 -2.90 9.48 2.32
N ALA A 175 -1.89 9.52 3.20
CA ALA A 175 -0.48 9.59 2.82
C ALA A 175 0.09 8.27 2.25
N LEU A 176 -0.52 7.11 2.58
CA LEU A 176 -0.12 5.80 2.06
C LEU A 176 -0.67 5.53 0.66
N GLU A 177 -1.83 6.10 0.30
CA GLU A 177 -2.53 5.85 -0.97
C GLU A 177 -1.64 6.05 -2.21
N PRO A 178 -0.84 7.12 -2.33
CA PRO A 178 -0.02 7.34 -3.52
C PRO A 178 1.01 6.22 -3.74
N TYR A 179 1.61 5.71 -2.66
CA TYR A 179 2.59 4.62 -2.73
C TYR A 179 1.93 3.29 -3.04
N GLN A 180 0.76 3.02 -2.45
CA GLN A 180 -0.02 1.83 -2.78
C GLN A 180 -0.40 1.80 -4.26
N ALA A 181 -0.89 2.93 -4.78
CA ALA A 181 -1.25 3.09 -6.18
C ALA A 181 -0.03 2.93 -7.11
N LEU A 182 1.11 3.51 -6.74
CA LEU A 182 2.39 3.36 -7.46
C LEU A 182 2.82 1.92 -7.62
N TYR A 183 2.91 1.18 -6.52
CA TYR A 183 3.40 -0.20 -6.58
C TYR A 183 2.40 -1.13 -7.25
N ALA A 184 1.10 -0.90 -7.09
CA ALA A 184 0.08 -1.62 -7.83
C ALA A 184 0.19 -1.36 -9.35
N CYS A 185 0.38 -0.10 -9.75
CA CYS A 185 0.58 0.30 -11.15
C CYS A 185 1.84 -0.36 -11.75
N LYS A 186 2.99 -0.28 -11.08
CA LYS A 186 4.24 -0.93 -11.53
C LYS A 186 4.07 -2.45 -11.66
N SER A 187 3.42 -3.10 -10.70
CA SER A 187 3.18 -4.55 -10.75
C SER A 187 2.23 -4.94 -11.89
N ALA A 188 1.17 -4.15 -12.13
CA ALA A 188 0.26 -4.36 -13.24
C ALA A 188 0.99 -4.20 -14.58
N PHE A 189 1.79 -3.14 -14.74
CA PHE A 189 2.63 -2.92 -15.91
C PHE A 189 3.60 -4.08 -16.15
N GLN A 190 4.36 -4.52 -15.14
CA GLN A 190 5.30 -5.63 -15.27
C GLN A 190 4.63 -6.93 -15.71
N LYS A 191 3.45 -7.25 -15.16
CA LYS A 191 2.67 -8.43 -15.56
C LYS A 191 2.21 -8.34 -17.01
N ALA A 192 1.65 -7.20 -17.41
CA ALA A 192 1.19 -6.98 -18.77
C ALA A 192 2.35 -7.03 -19.77
N TYR A 193 3.45 -6.33 -19.47
CA TYR A 193 4.64 -6.28 -20.32
C TYR A 193 5.27 -7.66 -20.53
N ARG A 194 5.45 -8.45 -19.46
CA ARG A 194 5.92 -9.85 -19.58
C ARG A 194 4.97 -10.69 -20.45
N ARG A 195 3.66 -10.55 -20.26
CA ARG A 195 2.70 -11.29 -21.08
C ARG A 195 2.78 -10.89 -22.56
N PHE A 196 2.99 -9.62 -22.86
CA PHE A 196 3.08 -9.15 -24.25
C PHE A 196 4.40 -9.53 -24.93
N MET A 197 5.51 -9.52 -24.21
CA MET A 197 6.84 -9.78 -24.77
C MET A 197 7.26 -11.24 -24.73
N ASP A 198 6.93 -11.96 -23.66
CA ASP A 198 7.37 -13.34 -23.42
C ASP A 198 6.25 -14.38 -23.68
N GLY A 199 5.01 -13.92 -23.80
CA GLY A 199 3.85 -14.77 -24.02
C GLY A 199 3.69 -15.27 -25.47
N PRO A 200 2.81 -16.25 -25.70
CA PRO A 200 2.55 -16.75 -27.05
C PRO A 200 1.90 -15.68 -27.94
N LEU A 201 2.59 -15.26 -29.01
CA LEU A 201 2.10 -14.22 -29.93
C LEU A 201 0.71 -14.53 -30.52
N MET A 202 0.43 -15.80 -30.79
CA MET A 202 -0.83 -16.25 -31.41
C MET A 202 -2.05 -16.16 -30.47
N GLU A 203 -1.82 -16.05 -29.17
CA GLU A 203 -2.89 -15.89 -28.17
C GLU A 203 -3.18 -14.40 -27.89
N LEU A 204 -2.36 -13.49 -28.42
CA LEU A 204 -2.57 -12.06 -28.27
C LEU A 204 -3.63 -11.57 -29.25
N ASP A 205 -4.56 -10.77 -28.75
CA ASP A 205 -5.52 -10.02 -29.53
C ASP A 205 -5.14 -8.53 -29.55
N ALA A 206 -5.04 -7.95 -30.74
CA ALA A 206 -4.52 -6.59 -30.90
C ALA A 206 -5.44 -5.54 -30.25
N GLU A 207 -6.76 -5.70 -30.36
CA GLU A 207 -7.74 -4.78 -29.75
C GLU A 207 -7.67 -4.84 -28.22
N SER A 208 -7.60 -6.06 -27.65
CA SER A 208 -7.43 -6.27 -26.21
C SER A 208 -6.12 -5.69 -25.70
N VAL A 209 -5.01 -5.91 -26.41
CA VAL A 209 -3.69 -5.35 -26.03
C VAL A 209 -3.74 -3.82 -26.03
N GLU A 210 -4.33 -3.20 -27.05
CA GLU A 210 -4.47 -1.75 -27.16
C GLU A 210 -5.32 -1.17 -26.00
N ALA A 211 -6.46 -1.78 -25.70
CA ALA A 211 -7.32 -1.38 -24.60
C ALA A 211 -6.63 -1.49 -23.23
N GLU A 212 -5.84 -2.54 -23.02
CA GLU A 212 -5.06 -2.72 -21.78
C GLU A 212 -3.92 -1.70 -21.66
N ILE A 213 -3.23 -1.38 -22.76
CA ILE A 213 -2.21 -0.33 -22.76
C ILE A 213 -2.82 1.03 -22.46
N ASP A 214 -3.97 1.36 -23.04
CA ASP A 214 -4.69 2.59 -22.75
C ASP A 214 -5.12 2.69 -21.29
N ALA A 215 -5.57 1.57 -20.70
CA ALA A 215 -5.85 1.49 -19.28
C ALA A 215 -4.59 1.74 -18.44
N LEU A 216 -3.46 1.11 -18.78
CA LEU A 216 -2.18 1.32 -18.12
C LEU A 216 -1.68 2.76 -18.24
N ARG A 217 -1.84 3.41 -19.41
CA ARG A 217 -1.47 4.82 -19.62
C ARG A 217 -2.29 5.75 -18.74
N ARG A 218 -3.61 5.57 -18.71
CA ARG A 218 -4.51 6.38 -17.85
C ARG A 218 -4.14 6.22 -16.38
N GLU A 219 -3.91 4.98 -15.93
CA GLU A 219 -3.53 4.71 -14.55
C GLU A 219 -2.15 5.28 -14.22
N THR A 220 -1.16 5.11 -15.10
CA THR A 220 0.19 5.68 -14.94
C THR A 220 0.15 7.20 -14.86
N PHE A 221 -0.73 7.84 -15.64
CA PHE A 221 -0.94 9.29 -15.55
C PHE A 221 -1.56 9.69 -14.21
N ARG A 222 -2.65 9.02 -13.78
CA ARG A 222 -3.31 9.27 -12.50
C ARG A 222 -2.33 9.15 -11.33
N VAL A 223 -1.58 8.06 -11.27
CA VAL A 223 -0.58 7.82 -10.22
C VAL A 223 0.56 8.84 -10.29
N GLY A 224 1.01 9.20 -11.50
CA GLY A 224 2.00 10.25 -11.69
C GLY A 224 1.57 11.63 -11.17
N MET A 225 0.27 11.91 -11.11
CA MET A 225 -0.24 13.12 -10.45
C MET A 225 -0.21 12.99 -8.92
N LEU A 226 -0.51 11.81 -8.37
CA LEU A 226 -0.51 11.57 -6.92
C LEU A 226 0.90 11.67 -6.31
N VAL A 227 1.92 11.21 -7.03
CA VAL A 227 3.31 11.22 -6.56
C VAL A 227 4.14 12.39 -7.09
N ALA A 228 3.51 13.40 -7.71
CA ALA A 228 4.19 14.50 -8.36
C ALA A 228 5.14 15.29 -7.44
N ALA A 229 4.87 15.32 -6.14
CA ALA A 229 5.68 16.00 -5.14
C ALA A 229 6.96 15.23 -4.74
N VAL A 230 7.10 13.95 -5.10
CA VAL A 230 8.20 13.07 -4.64
C VAL A 230 9.02 12.57 -5.82
N ALA A 231 10.30 12.92 -5.85
CA ALA A 231 11.16 12.71 -7.03
C ALA A 231 11.39 11.23 -7.39
N LEU A 232 11.61 10.35 -6.41
CA LEU A 232 11.95 8.93 -6.65
C LEU A 232 10.75 8.12 -7.20
N PRO A 233 9.57 8.13 -6.56
CA PRO A 233 8.33 7.64 -7.15
C PRO A 233 8.07 8.15 -8.58
N GLN A 234 8.36 9.42 -8.83
CA GLN A 234 8.15 10.01 -10.15
C GLN A 234 9.10 9.46 -11.22
N LYS A 235 10.33 9.07 -10.84
CA LYS A 235 11.24 8.36 -11.76
C LYS A 235 10.69 7.01 -12.18
N ILE A 236 10.09 6.25 -11.25
CA ILE A 236 9.45 4.97 -11.57
C ILE A 236 8.32 5.18 -12.59
N ILE A 237 7.49 6.21 -12.38
CA ILE A 237 6.43 6.57 -13.33
C ILE A 237 6.99 6.98 -14.69
N ALA A 238 8.07 7.77 -14.73
CA ALA A 238 8.72 8.17 -15.97
C ALA A 238 9.22 6.95 -16.77
N HIS A 239 9.87 5.99 -16.10
CA HIS A 239 10.33 4.75 -16.72
C HIS A 239 9.17 3.90 -17.26
N ILE A 240 8.06 3.78 -16.51
CA ILE A 240 6.85 3.09 -17.01
C ILE A 240 6.32 3.77 -18.27
N LYS A 241 6.24 5.11 -18.28
CA LYS A 241 5.76 5.88 -19.46
C LYS A 241 6.65 5.65 -20.68
N GLU A 242 7.96 5.78 -20.52
CA GLU A 242 8.93 5.55 -21.59
C GLU A 242 8.77 4.15 -22.19
N LYS A 243 8.68 3.11 -21.35
CA LYS A 243 8.49 1.74 -21.83
C LYS A 243 7.16 1.50 -22.52
N ILE A 244 6.09 2.16 -22.07
CA ILE A 244 4.80 2.12 -22.77
C ILE A 244 4.90 2.80 -24.13
N ASP A 245 5.52 3.97 -24.21
CA ASP A 245 5.67 4.72 -25.46
C ASP A 245 6.56 3.97 -26.47
N GLU A 246 7.65 3.34 -26.01
CA GLU A 246 8.46 2.40 -26.81
C GLU A 246 7.63 1.22 -27.33
N PHE A 247 6.76 0.66 -26.49
CA PHE A 247 5.91 -0.45 -26.88
C PHE A 247 4.87 -0.04 -27.93
N LEU A 248 4.30 1.17 -27.83
CA LEU A 248 3.31 1.68 -28.78
C LEU A 248 3.85 1.75 -30.22
N LEU A 249 5.15 1.98 -30.40
CA LEU A 249 5.79 1.91 -31.72
C LEU A 249 5.65 0.53 -32.39
N ASN A 250 5.51 -0.53 -31.59
CA ASN A 250 5.37 -1.91 -32.04
C ASN A 250 3.91 -2.36 -32.22
N MET A 251 2.92 -1.54 -31.84
CA MET A 251 1.50 -1.90 -31.98
C MET A 251 1.09 -2.27 -33.42
N PRO A 252 1.54 -1.56 -34.47
CA PRO A 252 1.22 -1.95 -35.85
C PRO A 252 1.70 -3.37 -36.20
N VAL A 253 2.84 -3.79 -35.63
CA VAL A 253 3.38 -5.14 -35.84
C VAL A 253 2.45 -6.18 -35.20
N ILE A 254 1.96 -5.93 -33.98
CA ILE A 254 0.98 -6.80 -33.30
C ILE A 254 -0.32 -6.87 -34.10
N GLN A 255 -0.85 -5.74 -34.56
CA GLN A 255 -2.07 -5.69 -35.39
C GLN A 255 -1.95 -6.54 -36.67
N ILE A 256 -0.77 -6.54 -37.30
CA ILE A 256 -0.51 -7.36 -38.49
C ILE A 256 -0.35 -8.83 -38.11
N LEU A 257 0.54 -9.15 -37.18
CA LEU A 257 0.94 -10.53 -36.86
C LEU A 257 -0.15 -11.31 -36.12
N CYS A 258 -0.96 -10.65 -35.30
CA CYS A 258 -2.06 -11.25 -34.54
C CYS A 258 -3.39 -11.23 -35.31
N ASN A 259 -3.38 -10.93 -36.60
CA ASN A 259 -4.59 -10.94 -37.40
C ASN A 259 -5.12 -12.38 -37.57
N VAL A 260 -6.30 -12.65 -37.01
CA VAL A 260 -6.97 -13.97 -37.01
C VAL A 260 -7.27 -14.52 -38.41
N CYS A 261 -7.24 -13.69 -39.45
CA CYS A 261 -7.43 -14.09 -40.85
C CYS A 261 -6.13 -14.57 -41.52
N LEU A 262 -4.99 -14.48 -40.84
CA LEU A 262 -3.74 -15.03 -41.35
C LEU A 262 -3.83 -16.57 -41.44
N ARG A 263 -3.28 -17.09 -42.55
CA ARG A 263 -3.23 -18.51 -42.87
C ARG A 263 -1.82 -18.84 -43.31
N GLY A 264 -1.46 -20.12 -43.32
CA GLY A 264 -0.08 -20.54 -43.64
C GLY A 264 0.48 -19.96 -44.95
N ARG A 265 -0.38 -19.74 -45.97
CA ARG A 265 0.02 -19.06 -47.22
C ARG A 265 0.50 -17.62 -46.98
N HIS A 266 -0.22 -16.83 -46.19
CA HIS A 266 0.14 -15.44 -45.89
C HIS A 266 1.44 -15.38 -45.09
N TRP A 267 1.63 -16.30 -44.13
CA TRP A 267 2.89 -16.42 -43.39
C TRP A 267 4.08 -16.74 -44.28
N LYS A 268 3.89 -17.61 -45.28
CA LYS A 268 4.93 -17.92 -46.26
C LYS A 268 5.28 -16.70 -47.12
N ASP A 269 4.28 -15.94 -47.57
CA ASP A 269 4.48 -14.73 -48.36
C ASP A 269 5.22 -13.65 -47.56
N MET A 270 4.79 -13.40 -46.32
CA MET A 270 5.45 -12.46 -45.40
C MET A 270 6.89 -12.87 -45.09
N SER A 271 7.14 -14.16 -44.83
CA SER A 271 8.48 -14.69 -44.60
C SER A 271 9.38 -14.52 -45.81
N THR A 272 8.84 -14.73 -47.02
CA THR A 272 9.59 -14.54 -48.28
C THR A 272 9.94 -13.07 -48.49
N ALA A 273 8.99 -12.16 -48.28
CA ALA A 273 9.23 -10.72 -48.40
C ALA A 273 10.25 -10.21 -47.39
N ALA A 274 10.09 -10.56 -46.10
CA ALA A 274 11.03 -10.20 -45.05
C ALA A 274 12.43 -10.79 -45.30
N GLY A 275 12.49 -12.04 -45.75
CA GLY A 275 13.75 -12.70 -46.12
C GLY A 275 14.48 -11.99 -47.26
N GLY A 276 13.78 -11.58 -48.32
CA GLY A 276 14.36 -10.84 -49.42
C GLY A 276 14.92 -9.47 -49.01
N ILE A 277 14.21 -8.74 -48.14
CA ILE A 277 14.69 -7.48 -47.58
C ILE A 277 15.95 -7.69 -46.73
N SER A 278 15.95 -8.72 -45.86
CA SER A 278 17.09 -9.05 -45.01
C SER A 278 18.34 -9.45 -45.81
N GLU A 279 18.16 -10.23 -46.88
CA GLU A 279 19.26 -10.59 -47.78
C GLU A 279 19.83 -9.35 -48.49
N SER A 280 18.97 -8.47 -49.02
CA SER A 280 19.40 -7.21 -49.66
C SER A 280 20.23 -6.37 -48.69
N ALA A 281 19.72 -6.14 -47.47
CA ALA A 281 20.42 -5.38 -46.45
C ALA A 281 21.79 -5.98 -46.10
N SER A 282 21.90 -7.32 -46.04
CA SER A 282 23.16 -8.01 -45.77
C SER A 282 24.18 -7.82 -46.90
N LYS A 283 23.72 -7.81 -48.16
CA LYS A 283 24.56 -7.56 -49.32
C LYS A 283 25.00 -6.10 -49.39
N GLU A 284 24.10 -5.16 -49.10
CA GLU A 284 24.39 -3.73 -49.00
C GLU A 284 25.44 -3.45 -47.91
N TYR A 285 25.27 -4.00 -46.71
CA TYR A 285 26.24 -3.85 -45.62
C TYR A 285 27.63 -4.42 -45.96
N SER A 286 27.68 -5.51 -46.71
CA SER A 286 28.95 -6.10 -47.17
C SER A 286 29.68 -5.18 -48.15
N LEU A 287 28.94 -4.52 -49.04
CA LEU A 287 29.49 -3.51 -49.96
C LEU A 287 29.96 -2.28 -49.19
N GLU A 288 29.14 -1.78 -48.25
CA GLU A 288 29.49 -0.65 -47.40
C GLU A 288 30.82 -0.91 -46.65
N LYS A 289 30.96 -2.08 -46.02
CA LYS A 289 32.21 -2.48 -45.38
C LYS A 289 33.40 -2.52 -46.33
N ALA A 290 33.19 -2.99 -47.57
CA ALA A 290 34.25 -3.03 -48.57
C ALA A 290 34.70 -1.62 -48.95
N ILE A 291 33.77 -0.70 -49.17
CA ILE A 291 34.05 0.72 -49.46
C ILE A 291 34.78 1.38 -48.28
N GLN A 292 34.26 1.25 -47.06
CA GLN A 292 34.89 1.80 -45.86
C GLN A 292 36.31 1.26 -45.64
N LYS A 293 36.53 -0.02 -45.92
CA LYS A 293 37.87 -0.62 -45.86
C LYS A 293 38.79 -0.01 -46.91
N MET A 294 38.33 0.16 -48.14
CA MET A 294 39.11 0.79 -49.21
C MET A 294 39.52 2.21 -48.83
N VAL A 295 38.61 3.01 -48.28
CA VAL A 295 38.92 4.38 -47.80
C VAL A 295 40.00 4.36 -46.72
N LYS A 296 39.87 3.47 -45.72
CA LYS A 296 40.86 3.34 -44.64
C LYS A 296 42.25 2.89 -45.13
N GLU A 297 42.30 2.08 -46.18
CA GLU A 297 43.58 1.65 -46.78
C GLU A 297 44.34 2.80 -47.46
N TRP A 298 43.65 3.90 -47.82
CA TRP A 298 44.28 5.11 -48.36
C TRP A 298 44.82 6.07 -47.29
N GLU A 299 44.28 6.07 -46.07
CA GLU A 299 44.69 6.98 -44.98
C GLU A 299 46.19 7.01 -44.66
N PRO A 300 46.92 5.87 -44.58
CA PRO A 300 48.34 5.88 -44.23
C PRO A 300 49.27 6.15 -45.42
N LEU A 301 48.74 6.40 -46.63
CA LEU A 301 49.56 6.62 -47.82
C LEU A 301 50.03 8.08 -47.90
N PHE A 302 51.35 8.25 -48.00
CA PHE A 302 51.99 9.54 -48.19
C PHE A 302 52.90 9.48 -49.42
N PHE A 303 52.85 10.54 -50.23
CA PHE A 303 53.78 10.69 -51.35
C PHE A 303 55.18 11.00 -50.85
N ASN A 304 56.13 10.11 -51.15
CA ASN A 304 57.54 10.33 -50.78
C ASN A 304 58.23 11.20 -51.84
N CYS A 305 58.74 12.35 -51.42
CA CYS A 305 59.41 13.31 -52.29
C CYS A 305 60.92 13.32 -51.99
N ILE A 306 61.75 13.14 -53.02
CA ILE A 306 63.21 13.29 -52.93
C ILE A 306 63.65 14.54 -53.68
N ALA A 307 64.68 15.21 -53.17
CA ALA A 307 65.25 16.38 -53.83
C ALA A 307 65.81 15.99 -55.21
N TYR A 308 65.48 16.78 -56.23
CA TYR A 308 65.99 16.58 -57.58
C TYR A 308 67.26 17.40 -57.77
N ARG A 309 68.41 16.72 -57.70
CA ARG A 309 69.73 17.35 -57.89
C ARG A 309 69.88 18.60 -56.99
N GLU A 310 70.41 19.70 -57.50
CA GLU A 310 70.59 20.98 -56.78
C GLU A 310 69.58 22.06 -57.24
N THR A 311 68.49 21.68 -57.92
CA THR A 311 67.58 22.66 -58.54
C THR A 311 66.58 23.28 -57.55
N GLY A 312 66.57 22.85 -56.29
CA GLY A 312 65.59 23.26 -55.29
C GLY A 312 64.19 22.67 -55.50
N THR A 313 64.04 21.73 -56.43
CA THR A 313 62.77 21.05 -56.73
C THR A 313 62.77 19.61 -56.21
N TYR A 314 61.59 19.02 -56.01
CA TYR A 314 61.42 17.66 -55.51
C TYR A 314 60.71 16.80 -56.55
N ILE A 315 61.09 15.52 -56.63
CA ILE A 315 60.42 14.50 -57.45
C ILE A 315 59.81 13.42 -56.57
N LEU A 316 58.71 12.84 -57.02
CA LEU A 316 58.09 11.68 -56.38
C LEU A 316 59.00 10.45 -56.52
N SER A 317 59.09 9.65 -55.46
CA SER A 317 59.85 8.40 -55.41
C SER A 317 59.02 7.29 -54.76
N ALA A 318 59.33 6.03 -55.07
CA ALA A 318 58.69 4.85 -54.48
C ALA A 318 57.15 4.84 -54.59
N LEU A 319 56.64 4.93 -55.83
CA LEU A 319 55.20 4.97 -56.12
C LEU A 319 54.53 3.58 -56.29
N ASP A 320 55.32 2.50 -56.28
CA ASP A 320 54.83 1.15 -56.62
C ASP A 320 53.64 0.71 -55.74
N ASN A 321 53.71 0.97 -54.43
CA ASN A 321 52.63 0.62 -53.49
C ASN A 321 51.34 1.43 -53.73
N VAL A 322 51.48 2.71 -54.10
CA VAL A 322 50.32 3.59 -54.38
C VAL A 322 49.64 3.17 -55.68
N GLN A 323 50.44 2.83 -56.71
CA GLN A 323 49.93 2.34 -57.99
C GLN A 323 49.24 0.98 -57.85
N GLN A 324 49.85 0.04 -57.12
CA GLN A 324 49.24 -1.27 -56.89
C GLN A 324 47.90 -1.15 -56.14
N LEU A 325 47.83 -0.32 -55.09
CA LEU A 325 46.58 -0.12 -54.35
C LEU A 325 45.51 0.54 -55.24
N LEU A 326 45.91 1.50 -56.08
CA LEU A 326 45.00 2.15 -57.03
C LEU A 326 44.39 1.13 -58.00
N ASP A 327 45.22 0.30 -58.62
CA ASP A 327 44.78 -0.70 -59.61
C ASP A 327 43.85 -1.74 -58.97
N ASP A 328 44.21 -2.25 -57.78
CA ASP A 328 43.36 -3.17 -57.02
C ASP A 328 42.00 -2.54 -56.69
N HIS A 329 41.98 -1.26 -56.31
CA HIS A 329 40.77 -0.54 -55.95
C HIS A 329 39.91 -0.17 -57.15
N ILE A 330 40.51 0.09 -58.32
CA ILE A 330 39.77 0.24 -59.57
C ILE A 330 39.00 -1.05 -59.89
N VAL A 331 39.65 -2.22 -59.81
CA VAL A 331 39.00 -3.51 -60.08
C VAL A 331 37.91 -3.81 -59.06
N LYS A 332 38.18 -3.62 -57.76
CA LYS A 332 37.16 -3.80 -56.70
C LYS A 332 35.96 -2.88 -56.93
N THR A 333 36.18 -1.61 -57.23
CA THR A 333 35.11 -0.64 -57.51
C THR A 333 34.28 -1.03 -58.72
N GLN A 334 34.91 -1.50 -59.81
CA GLN A 334 34.17 -2.01 -60.98
C GLN A 334 33.29 -3.21 -60.62
N SER A 335 33.82 -4.16 -59.85
CA SER A 335 33.04 -5.31 -59.35
C SER A 335 31.87 -4.86 -58.49
N MET A 336 32.07 -3.91 -57.57
CA MET A 336 31.01 -3.38 -56.72
C MET A 336 29.93 -2.65 -57.53
N ARG A 337 30.31 -1.86 -58.55
CA ARG A 337 29.37 -1.17 -59.47
C ARG A 337 28.48 -2.11 -60.28
N SER A 338 28.92 -3.35 -60.51
CA SER A 338 28.12 -4.36 -61.20
C SER A 338 27.07 -5.01 -60.30
N SER A 339 27.17 -4.84 -58.97
CA SER A 339 26.24 -5.42 -58.01
C SER A 339 24.86 -4.73 -58.09
N PRO A 340 23.75 -5.49 -58.07
CA PRO A 340 22.41 -4.90 -58.04
C PRO A 340 22.14 -4.10 -56.75
N TYR A 341 22.91 -4.35 -55.69
CA TYR A 341 22.81 -3.73 -54.36
C TYR A 341 23.61 -2.43 -54.23
N ILE A 342 24.26 -1.97 -55.30
CA ILE A 342 25.14 -0.79 -55.25
C ILE A 342 24.41 0.55 -55.26
N LYS A 343 23.10 0.53 -55.55
CA LYS A 343 22.30 1.75 -55.78
C LYS A 343 22.44 2.81 -54.66
N PRO A 344 22.41 2.47 -53.36
CA PRO A 344 22.55 3.45 -52.29
C PRO A 344 23.92 4.14 -52.25
N PHE A 345 24.98 3.47 -52.75
CA PHE A 345 26.38 3.92 -52.65
C PHE A 345 26.91 4.58 -53.94
N ASN A 346 26.05 4.80 -54.94
CA ASN A 346 26.47 5.30 -56.25
C ASN A 346 27.11 6.70 -56.24
N ALA A 347 26.77 7.55 -55.27
CA ALA A 347 27.40 8.87 -55.12
C ALA A 347 28.82 8.71 -54.58
N GLU A 348 28.95 7.95 -53.48
CA GLU A 348 30.20 7.70 -52.75
C GLU A 348 31.25 6.93 -53.57
N ILE A 349 30.83 6.21 -54.62
CA ILE A 349 31.72 5.50 -55.55
C ILE A 349 32.16 6.36 -56.74
N LYS A 350 31.41 7.43 -57.04
CA LYS A 350 31.75 8.35 -58.13
C LYS A 350 32.72 9.44 -57.69
N ASP A 351 32.66 9.80 -56.42
CA ASP A 351 33.61 10.68 -55.72
C ASP A 351 34.87 9.89 -55.34
#